data_AF-A0AAV6YDA3-F1
#
_entry.id   AF-A0AAV6YDA3-F1
#
_cell.length_a   1.000
_cell.length_b   1.000
_cell.length_c   1.000
_cell.angle_alpha   90.00
_cell.angle_beta   90.00
_cell.angle_gamma   90.00
#
_symmetry.space_group_name_H-M   'P 1'
#
loop_
_entity.id
_entity.type
_entity.pdbx_description
1 polymer ?
#
loop_
_entity_poly.entity_id
_entity_poly.type
_entity_poly.pdbx_seq_one_letter_code
_entity_poly.pdbx_strand_id
1 'polypeptide(L)'
;VLGEVACEAPNNKLDTFTGTLTYKGEKYALDNGKVLLRGCTLRNTEWCFGMVIFAGPDTKLMQNSGRTTLKRTSIDRLMNILVLWIFGFLAFMCIILAIGNGIWESKQGYYFQVYLPWPEGVDNAAFSGFLMFWSYVIILNTVVPISLYVR
;
A
#
# COMPACT_ATOMS: atom_id res chain seq x y z
N VAL A 1 -28.43 -18.06 -44.04
CA VAL A 1 -27.63 -18.37 -42.83
C VAL A 1 -26.83 -17.13 -42.49
N LEU A 2 -27.01 -16.59 -41.28
CA LEU A 2 -26.17 -15.52 -40.74
C LEU A 2 -24.72 -16.01 -40.69
N GLY A 3 -23.74 -15.16 -41.02
CA GLY A 3 -22.33 -15.56 -41.00
C GLY A 3 -21.87 -15.90 -39.58
N GLU A 4 -21.11 -16.98 -39.43
CA GLU A 4 -20.58 -17.44 -38.15
C GLU A 4 -19.05 -17.37 -38.16
N VAL A 5 -18.45 -16.83 -37.09
CA VAL A 5 -16.99 -16.78 -36.92
C VAL A 5 -16.60 -17.69 -35.77
N ALA A 6 -15.81 -18.72 -36.07
CA ALA A 6 -15.17 -19.58 -35.07
C ALA A 6 -13.69 -19.19 -34.95
N CYS A 7 -13.20 -18.90 -33.75
CA CYS A 7 -11.81 -18.49 -33.52
C CYS A 7 -11.20 -19.17 -32.29
N GLU A 8 -9.89 -19.06 -32.16
CA GLU A 8 -9.15 -19.48 -30.95
C GLU A 8 -9.61 -18.72 -29.70
N ALA A 9 -9.31 -19.29 -28.53
CA ALA A 9 -9.56 -18.63 -27.25
C ALA A 9 -8.68 -17.36 -27.07
N PRO A 10 -9.13 -16.37 -26.27
CA PRO A 10 -8.34 -15.17 -25.96
C PRO A 10 -6.93 -15.53 -25.45
N ASN A 11 -5.91 -14.89 -26.04
CA ASN A 11 -4.51 -15.10 -25.68
C ASN A 11 -3.70 -13.82 -25.84
N ASN A 12 -2.46 -13.80 -25.32
CA ASN A 12 -1.56 -12.65 -25.35
C ASN A 12 -0.57 -12.65 -26.55
N LYS A 13 -0.72 -13.58 -27.50
CA LYS A 13 0.16 -13.68 -28.67
C LYS A 13 -0.31 -12.73 -29.77
N LEU A 14 0.41 -11.63 -29.96
CA LEU A 14 0.06 -10.56 -30.91
C LEU A 14 0.40 -10.90 -32.38
N ASP A 15 1.25 -11.91 -32.60
CA ASP A 15 1.79 -12.34 -33.88
C ASP A 15 0.93 -13.40 -34.59
N THR A 16 0.09 -14.10 -33.84
CA THR A 16 -0.71 -15.22 -34.32
C THR A 16 -2.19 -14.96 -34.10
N PHE A 17 -3.02 -15.35 -35.04
CA PHE A 17 -4.48 -15.40 -34.89
C PHE A 17 -5.01 -16.46 -35.85
N THR A 18 -5.86 -17.35 -35.34
CA THR A 18 -6.49 -18.40 -36.14
C THR A 18 -8.00 -18.33 -35.97
N GLY A 19 -8.71 -18.11 -37.07
CA GLY A 19 -10.16 -18.15 -37.11
C GLY A 19 -10.70 -18.60 -38.47
N THR A 20 -11.99 -18.93 -38.52
CA THR A 20 -12.70 -19.32 -39.74
C THR A 20 -14.05 -18.62 -39.76
N LEU A 21 -14.30 -17.85 -40.82
CA LEU A 21 -15.60 -17.26 -41.12
C LEU A 21 -16.36 -18.20 -42.05
N THR A 22 -17.53 -18.66 -41.63
CA THR A 22 -18.46 -19.43 -42.47
C THR A 22 -19.57 -18.50 -42.94
N TYR A 23 -19.63 -18.24 -44.25
CA TYR A 23 -20.63 -17.36 -44.85
C TYR A 23 -21.19 -17.96 -46.14
N LYS A 24 -22.52 -18.08 -46.23
CA LYS A 24 -23.23 -18.65 -47.39
C LYS A 24 -22.74 -20.05 -47.83
N GLY A 25 -22.23 -20.86 -46.90
CA GLY A 25 -21.70 -22.20 -47.17
C GLY A 25 -20.19 -22.23 -47.49
N GLU A 26 -19.58 -21.08 -47.73
CA GLU A 26 -18.14 -20.94 -47.96
C GLU A 26 -17.39 -20.66 -46.65
N LYS A 27 -16.17 -21.22 -46.52
CA LYS A 27 -15.29 -21.01 -45.36
C LYS A 27 -14.10 -20.15 -45.75
N TYR A 28 -13.87 -19.08 -44.99
CA TYR A 28 -12.76 -18.16 -45.16
C TYR A 28 -11.84 -18.20 -43.94
N ALA A 29 -10.55 -18.45 -44.15
CA ALA A 29 -9.54 -18.41 -43.08
C ALA A 29 -9.22 -16.96 -42.67
N LEU A 30 -9.32 -16.70 -41.37
CA LEU A 30 -8.96 -15.45 -40.73
C LEU A 30 -7.60 -15.62 -40.06
N ASP A 31 -6.60 -14.96 -40.62
CA ASP A 31 -5.22 -14.94 -40.10
C ASP A 31 -4.93 -13.60 -39.42
N ASN A 32 -3.76 -13.45 -38.80
CA ASN A 32 -3.36 -12.20 -38.14
C ASN A 32 -3.42 -10.97 -39.07
N GLY A 33 -3.16 -11.14 -40.37
CA GLY A 33 -3.26 -10.05 -41.35
C GLY A 33 -4.70 -9.55 -41.62
N LYS A 34 -5.73 -10.28 -41.16
CA LYS A 34 -7.16 -9.92 -41.31
C LYS A 34 -7.78 -9.44 -39.99
N VAL A 35 -6.98 -9.24 -38.95
CA VAL A 35 -7.43 -8.78 -37.64
C VAL A 35 -6.84 -7.42 -37.32
N LEU A 36 -7.68 -6.52 -36.83
CA LEU A 36 -7.27 -5.22 -36.30
C LEU A 36 -7.24 -5.30 -34.77
N LEU A 37 -6.07 -5.07 -34.19
CA LEU A 37 -5.88 -5.13 -32.74
C LEU A 37 -6.28 -3.80 -32.08
N ARG A 38 -6.73 -3.90 -30.83
CA ARG A 38 -6.96 -2.72 -29.98
C ARG A 38 -5.66 -1.92 -29.86
N GLY A 39 -5.75 -0.60 -30.04
CA GLY A 39 -4.61 0.31 -29.96
C GLY A 39 -3.91 0.58 -31.29
N CYS A 40 -4.24 -0.17 -32.36
CA CYS A 40 -3.80 0.18 -33.71
C CYS A 40 -4.57 1.41 -34.22
N THR A 41 -3.87 2.24 -35.00
CA THR A 41 -4.47 3.39 -35.70
C THR A 41 -4.54 3.09 -37.19
N LEU A 42 -5.73 3.16 -37.79
CA LEU A 42 -5.91 3.02 -39.24
C LEU A 42 -5.24 4.19 -39.95
N ARG A 43 -4.50 3.90 -41.03
CA ARG A 43 -3.83 4.91 -41.86
C ARG A 43 -4.12 4.62 -43.33
N ASN A 44 -4.09 5.67 -44.16
CA ASN A 44 -4.27 5.59 -45.62
C ASN A 44 -5.63 4.98 -46.04
N THR A 45 -6.66 5.13 -45.21
CA THR A 45 -8.04 4.71 -45.50
C THR A 45 -9.01 5.60 -44.70
N GLU A 46 -10.10 6.05 -45.33
CA GLU A 46 -11.08 6.93 -44.67
C GLU A 46 -11.96 6.19 -43.66
N TRP A 47 -12.40 4.98 -44.00
CA TRP A 47 -13.27 4.16 -43.15
C TRP A 47 -13.01 2.66 -43.39
N CYS A 48 -13.37 1.85 -42.40
CA CYS A 48 -13.38 0.39 -42.53
C CYS A 48 -14.61 -0.18 -41.81
N PHE A 49 -15.20 -1.24 -42.37
CA PHE A 49 -16.20 -2.06 -41.68
C PHE A 49 -15.53 -3.30 -41.10
N GLY A 50 -15.88 -3.65 -39.88
CA GLY A 50 -15.32 -4.82 -39.20
C GLY A 50 -16.30 -5.41 -38.20
N MET A 51 -16.03 -6.65 -37.79
CA MET A 51 -16.77 -7.36 -36.76
C MET A 51 -15.90 -7.44 -35.50
N VAL A 52 -16.48 -7.16 -34.33
CA VAL A 52 -15.78 -7.27 -33.05
C VAL A 52 -15.71 -8.74 -32.66
N ILE A 53 -14.50 -9.30 -32.60
CA ILE A 53 -14.26 -10.68 -32.15
C ILE A 53 -13.99 -10.74 -30.64
N PHE A 54 -13.12 -9.85 -30.13
CA PHE A 54 -12.79 -9.76 -28.71
C PHE A 54 -13.05 -8.35 -28.19
N ALA A 55 -13.61 -8.26 -26.97
CA ALA A 55 -13.93 -6.99 -26.32
C ALA A 55 -13.32 -6.91 -24.91
N GLY A 56 -12.94 -5.70 -24.49
CA GLY A 56 -12.48 -5.45 -23.13
C GLY A 56 -11.24 -6.27 -22.71
N PRO A 57 -11.29 -7.00 -21.58
CA PRO A 57 -10.19 -7.85 -21.08
C PRO A 57 -9.74 -8.94 -22.04
N ASP A 58 -10.62 -9.39 -22.93
CA ASP A 58 -10.32 -10.50 -23.86
C ASP A 58 -9.49 -10.05 -25.07
N THR A 59 -9.33 -8.73 -25.26
CA THR A 59 -8.46 -8.22 -26.32
C THR A 59 -7.00 -8.61 -26.05
N LYS A 60 -6.29 -9.03 -27.11
CA LYS A 60 -4.88 -9.47 -27.00
C LYS A 60 -3.98 -8.44 -26.31
N LEU A 61 -4.22 -7.15 -26.57
CA LEU A 61 -3.49 -6.06 -25.90
C LEU A 61 -3.74 -6.05 -24.39
N MET A 62 -4.97 -6.27 -23.95
CA MET A 62 -5.29 -6.28 -22.52
C MET A 62 -4.77 -7.55 -21.84
N GLN A 63 -4.77 -8.68 -22.54
CA GLN A 63 -4.13 -9.92 -22.07
C GLN A 63 -2.61 -9.77 -21.94
N ASN A 64 -1.99 -8.94 -22.78
CA ASN A 64 -0.57 -8.59 -22.66
C ASN A 64 -0.31 -7.42 -21.68
N SER A 65 -1.36 -6.72 -21.24
CA SER A 65 -1.24 -5.65 -20.27
C SER A 65 -1.10 -6.28 -18.89
N GLY A 66 0.06 -6.10 -18.25
CA GLY A 66 0.27 -6.52 -16.86
C GLY A 66 -0.79 -5.90 -15.95
N ARG A 67 -1.19 -6.64 -14.90
CA ARG A 67 -2.13 -6.09 -13.91
C ARG A 67 -1.54 -4.82 -13.32
N THR A 68 -2.36 -3.77 -13.24
CA THR A 68 -1.98 -2.53 -12.56
C THR A 68 -1.73 -2.84 -11.09
N THR A 69 -0.46 -2.96 -10.71
CA THR A 69 -0.08 -3.07 -9.32
C THR A 69 0.00 -1.67 -8.74
N LEU A 70 -0.64 -1.48 -7.57
CA LEU A 70 -0.43 -0.26 -6.81
C LEU A 70 1.04 -0.19 -6.42
N LYS A 71 1.76 0.78 -6.97
CA LYS A 71 3.16 1.03 -6.62
C LYS A 71 3.19 1.57 -5.19
N ARG A 72 3.38 0.69 -4.20
CA ARG A 72 3.85 1.12 -2.88
C ARG A 72 5.33 1.49 -3.02
N THR A 73 5.68 2.67 -2.54
CA THR A 73 7.07 3.10 -2.58
C THR A 73 7.85 2.32 -1.52
N SER A 74 9.11 2.00 -1.77
CA SER A 74 10.02 1.45 -0.75
C SER A 74 10.14 2.38 0.46
N ILE A 75 9.86 3.67 0.25
CA ILE A 75 9.80 4.73 1.26
C ILE A 75 8.70 4.46 2.30
N ASP A 76 7.54 3.93 1.90
CA ASP A 76 6.45 3.62 2.84
C ASP A 76 6.85 2.53 3.85
N ARG A 77 7.63 1.54 3.39
CA ARG A 77 8.18 0.50 4.28
C ARG A 77 9.23 1.08 5.23
N LEU A 78 10.12 1.92 4.72
CA LEU A 78 11.16 2.57 5.52
C LEU A 78 10.54 3.49 6.60
N MET A 79 9.49 4.22 6.24
CA MET A 79 8.74 5.09 7.15
C MET A 79 8.17 4.30 8.33
N ASN A 80 7.52 3.16 8.08
CA ASN A 80 6.98 2.31 9.15
C ASN A 80 8.07 1.75 10.08
N ILE A 81 9.24 1.38 9.52
CA ILE A 81 10.37 0.92 10.32
C ILE A 81 10.92 2.04 11.21
N LEU A 82 11.06 3.26 10.67
CA LEU A 82 11.51 4.41 11.46
C LEU A 82 10.58 4.73 12.63
N VAL A 83 9.25 4.63 12.43
CA VAL A 83 8.26 4.82 13.51
C VAL A 83 8.48 3.84 14.65
N LEU A 84 8.70 2.57 14.34
CA LEU A 84 8.98 1.56 15.37
C LEU A 84 10.26 1.89 16.16
N TRP A 85 11.30 2.37 15.49
CA TRP A 85 12.53 2.82 16.17
C TRP A 85 12.29 4.03 17.09
N ILE A 86 11.50 5.01 16.65
CA ILE A 86 11.17 6.20 17.46
C ILE A 86 10.39 5.79 18.71
N PHE A 87 9.39 4.92 18.59
CA PHE A 87 8.66 4.41 19.75
C PHE A 87 9.56 3.64 20.73
N GLY A 88 10.47 2.81 20.22
CA GLY A 88 11.44 2.10 21.05
C GLY A 88 12.37 3.07 21.80
N PHE A 89 12.90 4.08 21.11
CA PHE A 89 13.74 5.11 21.72
C PHE A 89 12.99 5.94 22.77
N LEU A 90 11.74 6.30 22.48
CA LEU A 90 10.86 7.02 23.41
C LEU A 90 10.62 6.20 24.69
N ALA A 91 10.27 4.92 24.55
CA ALA A 91 10.06 4.03 25.69
C ALA A 91 11.32 3.89 26.55
N PHE A 92 12.48 3.73 25.91
CA PHE A 92 13.77 3.65 26.59
C PHE A 92 14.08 4.92 27.40
N MET A 93 13.89 6.10 26.82
CA MET A 93 14.06 7.38 27.53
C MET A 93 13.10 7.48 28.72
N CYS A 94 11.81 7.16 28.53
CA CYS A 94 10.84 7.22 29.62
C CYS A 94 11.19 6.28 30.78
N ILE A 95 11.74 5.09 30.49
CA ILE A 95 12.22 4.14 31.52
C ILE A 95 13.40 4.73 32.30
N ILE A 96 14.40 5.30 31.62
CA ILE A 96 15.56 5.92 32.28
C ILE A 96 15.10 7.06 33.19
N LEU A 97 14.21 7.93 32.70
CA LEU A 97 13.68 9.05 33.48
C LEU A 97 12.85 8.56 34.69
N ALA A 98 12.04 7.51 34.53
CA ALA A 98 11.26 6.93 35.63
C ALA A 98 12.17 6.32 36.72
N ILE A 99 13.22 5.59 36.32
CA ILE A 99 14.21 5.03 37.26
C ILE A 99 14.98 6.15 37.94
N GLY A 100 15.42 7.16 37.18
CA GLY A 100 16.12 8.33 37.72
C GLY A 100 15.27 9.08 38.75
N ASN A 101 13.97 9.22 38.48
CA ASN A 101 13.04 9.82 39.43
C ASN A 101 12.89 8.97 40.70
N GLY A 102 12.68 7.66 40.57
CA GLY A 102 12.60 6.77 41.74
C GLY A 102 13.86 6.78 42.62
N ILE A 103 15.06 6.86 42.02
CA ILE A 103 16.32 6.98 42.77
C ILE A 103 16.42 8.35 43.48
N TRP A 104 16.05 9.43 42.78
CA TRP A 104 16.07 10.79 43.33
C TRP A 104 15.09 10.93 44.50
N GLU A 105 13.89 10.40 44.34
CA GLU A 105 12.83 10.39 45.35
C GLU A 105 13.26 9.58 46.59
N SER A 106 13.92 8.43 46.40
CA SER A 106 14.45 7.63 47.50
C SER A 106 15.59 8.30 48.28
N LYS A 107 16.48 9.05 47.62
CA LYS A 107 17.65 9.66 48.27
C LYS A 107 17.38 11.05 48.83
N GLN A 108 16.70 11.91 48.06
CA GLN A 108 16.52 13.32 48.37
C GLN A 108 15.05 13.65 48.68
N GLY A 109 14.10 12.95 48.06
CA GLY A 109 12.66 13.19 48.23
C GLY A 109 12.17 12.99 49.67
N TYR A 110 12.75 12.03 50.41
CA TYR A 110 12.42 11.81 51.83
C TYR A 110 12.69 13.05 52.71
N TYR A 111 13.79 13.78 52.46
CA TYR A 111 14.13 15.01 53.19
C TYR A 111 13.38 16.25 52.66
N PHE A 112 12.89 16.20 51.42
CA PHE A 112 12.25 17.31 50.74
C PHE A 112 10.71 17.31 50.84
N GLN A 113 10.12 16.35 51.55
CA GLN A 113 8.67 16.30 51.83
C GLN A 113 8.13 17.56 52.54
N VAL A 114 8.99 18.33 53.19
CA VAL A 114 8.63 19.62 53.83
C VAL A 114 8.24 20.69 52.79
N TYR A 115 8.79 20.64 51.58
CA TYR A 115 8.55 21.64 50.53
C TYR A 115 7.70 21.12 49.37
N LEU A 116 7.68 19.80 49.14
CA LEU A 116 6.89 19.17 48.10
C LEU A 116 6.24 17.88 48.63
N PRO A 117 5.06 17.97 49.28
CA PRO A 117 4.36 16.81 49.79
C PRO A 117 3.82 15.95 48.64
N TRP A 118 3.67 14.67 48.93
CA TRP A 118 3.11 13.70 47.99
C TRP A 118 1.62 14.01 47.75
N PRO A 119 1.13 13.93 46.50
CA PRO A 119 -0.29 14.06 46.23
C PRO A 119 -1.07 12.93 46.92
N GLU A 120 -2.25 13.25 47.46
CA GLU A 120 -3.11 12.30 48.18
C GLU A 120 -3.43 11.08 47.30
N GLY A 121 -3.04 9.88 47.75
CA GLY A 121 -3.24 8.62 47.03
C GLY A 121 -1.99 7.99 46.39
N VAL A 122 -0.80 8.58 46.57
CA VAL A 122 0.48 7.96 46.15
C VAL A 122 1.23 7.45 47.37
N ASP A 123 0.91 6.22 47.79
CA ASP A 123 1.44 5.63 49.03
C ASP A 123 2.77 4.87 48.82
N ASN A 124 3.22 4.70 47.57
CA ASN A 124 4.38 3.88 47.24
C ASN A 124 5.26 4.54 46.16
N ALA A 125 6.58 4.57 46.37
CA ALA A 125 7.54 5.15 45.42
C ALA A 125 7.52 4.45 44.05
N ALA A 126 7.21 3.15 44.03
CA ALA A 126 7.00 2.41 42.79
C ALA A 126 5.75 2.92 42.00
N PHE A 127 4.70 3.33 42.70
CA PHE A 127 3.49 3.89 42.09
C PHE A 127 3.73 5.31 41.58
N SER A 128 4.53 6.12 42.30
CA SER A 128 5.04 7.42 41.82
C SER A 128 5.79 7.28 40.50
N GLY A 129 6.79 6.39 40.45
CA GLY A 129 7.59 6.13 39.26
C GLY A 129 6.76 5.66 38.06
N PHE A 130 5.70 4.88 38.31
CA PHE A 130 4.76 4.44 37.29
C PHE A 130 3.92 5.60 36.71
N LEU A 131 3.44 6.51 37.55
CA LEU A 131 2.72 7.71 37.09
C LEU A 131 3.65 8.72 36.37
N MET A 132 4.87 8.86 36.87
CA MET A 132 5.96 9.61 36.22
C MET A 132 6.24 9.09 34.81
N PHE A 133 6.29 7.76 34.63
CA PHE A 133 6.54 7.15 33.33
C PHE A 133 5.52 7.61 32.28
N TRP A 134 4.22 7.52 32.58
CA TRP A 134 3.16 8.00 31.68
C TRP A 134 3.21 9.51 31.45
N SER A 135 3.56 10.28 32.47
CA SER A 135 3.74 11.74 32.35
C SER A 135 4.88 12.08 31.37
N TYR A 136 6.01 11.38 31.43
CA TYR A 136 7.12 11.57 30.49
C TYR A 136 6.78 11.15 29.07
N VAL A 137 5.98 10.09 28.88
CA VAL A 137 5.48 9.68 27.56
C VAL A 137 4.66 10.80 26.91
N ILE A 138 3.81 11.49 27.67
CA ILE A 138 3.01 12.62 27.17
C ILE A 138 3.90 13.80 26.79
N ILE A 139 4.86 14.17 27.66
CA ILE A 139 5.78 15.28 27.40
C ILE A 139 6.65 15.02 26.16
N LEU A 140 7.16 13.79 26.03
CA LEU A 140 8.06 13.38 24.95
C LEU A 140 7.32 12.91 23.69
N ASN A 141 5.98 12.94 23.66
CA ASN A 141 5.18 12.59 22.47
C ASN A 141 5.54 13.47 21.26
N THR A 142 6.04 14.68 21.51
CA THR A 142 6.56 15.63 20.50
C THR A 142 7.77 15.10 19.72
N VAL A 143 8.46 14.07 20.21
CA VAL A 143 9.55 13.37 19.50
C VAL A 143 9.01 12.52 18.34
N VAL A 144 7.73 12.11 18.40
CA VAL A 144 7.06 11.44 17.29
C VAL A 144 6.53 12.50 16.32
N PRO A 145 7.09 12.64 15.11
CA PRO A 145 6.63 13.66 14.17
C PRO A 145 5.22 13.33 13.67
N ILE A 146 4.24 14.18 14.00
CA ILE A 146 2.85 14.09 13.52
C ILE A 146 2.78 14.14 11.98
N SER A 147 3.75 14.82 11.35
CA SER A 147 3.88 14.93 9.89
C SER A 147 4.13 13.60 9.17
N LEU A 148 4.52 12.55 9.90
CA LEU A 148 4.75 11.23 9.33
C LEU A 148 3.44 10.44 9.14
N TYR A 149 2.40 10.77 9.90
CA TYR A 149 1.08 10.13 9.80
C TYR A 149 0.21 10.73 8.68
N VAL A 150 0.53 11.94 8.22
CA VAL A 150 -0.16 12.62 7.12
C VAL A 150 0.53 12.26 5.80
N ARG A 151 0.30 11.04 5.32
CA ARG A 151 0.39 10.65 3.91
C ARG A 151 -0.81 9.81 3.52
#